data_AF-A0A1V5K0M6-F1
#
_entry.id   AF-A0A1V5K0M6-F1
#
_cell.length_a   1.000
_cell.length_b   1.000
_cell.length_c   1.000
_cell.angle_alpha   90.00
_cell.angle_beta   90.00
_cell.angle_gamma   90.00
#
_symmetry.space_group_name_H-M   'P 1'
#
loop_
_entity.id
_entity.type
_entity.pdbx_description
1 polymer ?
#
loop_
_entity_poly.entity_id
_entity_poly.type
_entity_poly.pdbx_seq_one_letter_code
_entity_poly.pdbx_strand_id
1 'polypeptide(L)' 'MTAFFEVFEEATDVPRWRSDSGQISMHFIRTYGAWKILTMEIKFGAAFYPGGYGYRTAAGAVAGPRAGGFGF' A
#
# COMPACT_ATOMS: atom_id res chain seq x y z
N MET A 1 0.72 -0.03 18.71
CA MET A 1 0.21 1.25 18.15
C MET A 1 0.09 1.08 16.65
N THR A 2 -0.94 1.64 16.02
CA THR A 2 -1.09 1.58 14.56
C THR A 2 -1.16 3.00 14.03
N ALA A 3 -0.41 3.29 12.96
CA ALA A 3 -0.51 4.55 12.23
C ALA A 3 -1.03 4.28 10.81
N PHE A 4 -1.80 5.23 10.27
CA PHE A 4 -2.34 5.18 8.92
C PHE A 4 -1.90 6.43 8.18
N PHE A 5 -1.46 6.23 6.94
CA PHE A 5 -1.03 7.29 6.04
C PHE A 5 -1.79 7.13 4.73
N GLU A 6 -2.45 8.19 4.30
CA GLU A 6 -2.94 8.29 2.92
C GLU A 6 -1.75 8.48 2.00
N VAL A 7 -1.75 7.77 0.86
CA VAL A 7 -0.68 7.84 -0.13
C VAL A 7 -1.25 7.91 -1.54
N PHE A 8 -0.43 8.41 -2.46
CA PHE A 8 -0.80 8.59 -3.85
C PHE A 8 0.31 8.07 -4.75
N GLU A 9 -0.03 7.20 -5.70
CA GLU A 9 0.88 6.72 -6.74
C GLU A 9 0.84 7.69 -7.93
N GLU A 10 1.89 8.49 -8.08
CA GLU A 10 2.04 9.38 -9.22
C GLU A 10 2.57 8.60 -10.43
N ALA A 11 1.87 8.68 -11.56
CA ALA A 11 2.29 8.09 -12.81
C ALA A 11 2.87 9.19 -13.72
N THR A 12 4.17 9.13 -14.00
CA THR A 12 4.95 10.24 -14.59
C THR A 12 4.74 10.48 -16.08
N ASP A 13 4.00 9.60 -16.77
CA ASP A 13 3.83 9.64 -18.24
C ASP A 13 2.37 9.54 -18.68
N VAL A 14 1.42 9.74 -17.75
CA VAL A 14 -0.02 9.73 -18.04
C VAL A 14 -0.72 10.86 -17.28
N PRO A 15 -1.91 11.30 -17.73
CA PRO A 15 -2.65 12.34 -17.03
C PRO A 15 -2.92 11.98 -15.56
N ARG A 16 -2.82 12.99 -14.67
CA ARG A 16 -2.95 12.86 -13.21
C ARG A 16 -4.21 12.12 -12.72
N TRP A 17 -5.30 12.12 -13.47
CA TRP A 17 -6.49 11.36 -13.11
C TRP A 17 -6.30 9.83 -13.14
N ARG A 18 -5.20 9.35 -13.75
CA ARG A 18 -4.78 7.94 -13.74
C ARG A 18 -3.91 7.56 -12.57
N SER A 19 -3.47 8.53 -11.77
CA SER A 19 -2.82 8.24 -10.50
C SER A 19 -3.80 7.61 -9.52
N ASP A 20 -3.29 6.75 -8.65
CA ASP A 20 -4.10 5.96 -7.74
C ASP A 20 -3.92 6.42 -6.30
N SER A 21 -5.01 6.37 -5.52
CA SER A 21 -4.94 6.62 -4.08
C SER A 21 -4.75 5.31 -3.34
N GLY A 22 -4.13 5.39 -2.18
CA GLY A 22 -3.84 4.23 -1.36
C GLY A 22 -3.68 4.56 0.11
N GLN A 23 -3.34 3.52 0.86
CA GLN A 23 -3.09 3.62 2.29
C GLN A 23 -1.88 2.79 2.69
N ILE A 24 -1.04 3.36 3.56
CA ILE A 24 -0.04 2.62 4.32
C ILE A 24 -0.52 2.48 5.76
N SER A 25 -0.63 1.26 6.26
CA SER A 25 -0.83 0.97 7.68
C SER A 25 0.45 0.40 8.27
N MET A 26 0.89 0.95 9.40
CA MET A 26 2.09 0.50 10.11
C MET A 26 1.74 0.16 11.56
N HIS A 27 2.14 -1.03 11.99
CA HIS A 27 2.03 -1.45 13.38
C HIS A 27 3.37 -1.30 14.08
N PHE A 28 3.34 -0.67 15.25
CA PHE A 28 4.50 -0.42 16.08
C PHE A 28 4.36 -1.09 17.44
N ILE A 29 5.49 -1.58 17.94
CA ILE A 29 5.68 -1.99 19.33
C ILE A 29 6.71 -1.09 19.99
N ARG A 30 6.54 -0.85 21.29
CA ARG A 30 7.54 -0.16 22.10
C ARG A 30 8.34 -1.20 22.89
N THR A 31 9.65 -1.22 22.70
CA THR A 31 10.56 -2.11 23.45
C THR A 31 11.75 -1.30 23.96
N TYR A 32 12.06 -1.40 25.25
CA TYR A 32 13.20 -0.70 25.88
C TYR A 32 13.26 0.80 25.55
N GLY A 33 12.12 1.47 25.60
CA GLY A 33 12.01 2.92 25.33
C GLY A 33 11.91 3.31 23.85
N ALA A 34 12.29 2.45 22.92
CA ALA A 34 12.26 2.70 21.48
C ALA A 34 11.00 2.13 20.80
N TRP A 35 10.54 2.82 19.75
CA TRP A 35 9.51 2.30 18.85
C TRP A 35 10.14 1.47 17.74
N LYS A 36 9.56 0.30 17.46
CA LYS A 36 9.93 -0.59 16.37
C LYS A 36 8.72 -0.87 15.50
N ILE A 37 8.92 -0.93 14.19
CA ILE A 37 7.91 -1.40 13.26
C ILE A 37 7.83 -2.92 13.37
N LEU A 38 6.61 -3.45 13.55
CA LEU A 38 6.32 -4.88 13.51
C LEU A 38 5.90 -5.30 12.11
N THR A 39 4.92 -4.59 11.55
CA THR A 39 4.36 -4.88 10.24
C THR A 39 4.02 -3.57 9.52
N MET A 40 4.09 -3.63 8.20
CA MET A 40 3.66 -2.56 7.31
C MET A 40 2.84 -3.20 6.19
N GLU A 41 1.68 -2.63 5.90
CA GLU A 41 0.83 -3.02 4.79
C GLU A 41 0.57 -1.79 3.92
N ILE A 42 0.69 -1.97 2.61
CA ILE A 42 0.48 -0.93 1.61
C ILE A 42 -0.65 -1.40 0.68
N LYS A 43 -1.67 -0.57 0.49
CA LYS A 43 -2.82 -0.86 -0.37
C LYS A 43 -2.97 0.21 -1.43
N PHE A 44 -3.11 -0.23 -2.67
CA PHE A 44 -3.51 0.56 -3.83
C PHE A 44 -4.56 -0.24 -4.62
N GLY A 45 -5.25 0.42 -5.55
CA GLY A 45 -6.19 -0.20 -6.47
C GLY A 45 -7.32 -0.96 -5.77
N ALA A 46 -7.68 -2.13 -6.33
CA ALA A 46 -8.79 -2.93 -5.84
C ALA A 46 -8.66 -3.37 -4.37
N ALA A 47 -7.45 -3.41 -3.81
CA ALA A 47 -7.22 -3.73 -2.41
C ALA A 47 -7.51 -2.56 -1.46
N PHE A 48 -7.51 -1.31 -1.97
CA PHE A 48 -7.81 -0.10 -1.20
C PHE A 48 -9.32 0.24 -1.23
N TYR A 49 -9.98 0.11 -2.40
CA TYR A 49 -11.38 0.51 -2.55
C TYR A 49 -12.37 -0.61 -2.17
N PRO A 50 -13.31 -0.37 -1.23
CA PRO A 50 -14.34 -1.35 -0.90
C PRO A 50 -15.28 -1.53 -2.11
N GLY A 51 -15.46 -2.77 -2.56
CA GLY A 51 -16.38 -3.10 -3.66
C GLY A 51 -15.75 -3.25 -5.04
N GLY A 52 -14.42 -3.38 -5.15
CA GLY A 52 -13.75 -3.91 -6.34
C GLY A 52 -14.29 -3.36 -7.65
N TYR A 53 -14.32 -2.04 -7.82
CA TYR A 53 -14.73 -1.45 -9.10
C TYR A 53 -13.74 -1.90 -10.17
N GLY A 54 -14.29 -2.62 -11.16
CA GLY A 54 -13.57 -3.43 -12.12
C GLY A 54 -12.40 -2.74 -12.78
N TYR A 55 -11.19 -3.24 -12.48
CA TYR A 55 -10.07 -3.11 -13.37
C TYR A 55 -10.41 -3.90 -14.63
N ARG A 56 -10.85 -3.22 -15.69
CA ARG A 56 -10.88 -3.81 -17.03
C ARG A 56 -9.43 -4.15 -17.37
N THR A 57 -9.11 -5.43 -17.26
CA THR A 57 -7.83 -6.02 -17.67
C THR A 57 -7.48 -5.58 -19.08
N ALA A 58 -6.55 -4.63 -19.21
CA ALA A 58 -5.54 -4.74 -20.24
C ALA A 58 -4.44 -5.62 -19.62
N ALA A 59 -4.18 -6.77 -20.24
CA ALA A 59 -3.22 -7.76 -19.77
C ALA A 59 -1.87 -7.11 -19.39
N GLY A 60 -1.47 -7.20 -18.13
CA GLY A 60 -0.16 -6.77 -17.67
C GLY A 60 -0.12 -6.37 -16.21
N ALA A 61 0.53 -7.19 -15.38
CA ALA A 61 0.95 -6.92 -14.00
C ALA A 61 -0.17 -6.68 -12.97
N VAL A 62 -0.75 -7.78 -12.48
CA VAL A 62 -1.31 -7.80 -11.12
C VAL A 62 -0.12 -7.72 -10.16
N ALA A 63 0.14 -6.57 -9.56
CA ALA A 63 1.06 -6.48 -8.44
C ALA A 63 0.42 -7.22 -7.26
N GLY A 64 0.68 -8.52 -7.16
CA GLY A 64 0.31 -9.32 -6.01
C GLY A 64 0.90 -8.75 -4.71
N PRO A 65 0.39 -9.15 -3.55
CA PRO A 65 0.88 -8.68 -2.26
C PRO A 65 2.39 -8.93 -2.17
N ARG A 66 3.19 -7.85 -2.25
CA ARG A 66 4.63 -7.91 -2.03
C ARG A 66 4.85 -7.95 -0.53
N ALA A 67 4.82 -9.15 0.04
CA ALA A 67 5.32 -9.40 1.38
C ALA A 67 6.86 -9.21 1.35
N GLY A 68 7.31 -7.98 1.58
CA GLY A 68 8.70 -7.67 1.87
C GLY A 68 9.02 -8.11 3.30
N GLY A 69 9.29 -9.40 3.50
CA GLY A 69 9.91 -9.88 4.74
C GLY A 69 11.37 -9.42 4.77
N PHE A 70 11.79 -8.77 5.85
CA PHE A 70 13.21 -8.55 6.09
C PHE A 70 13.83 -9.89 6.48
N GLY A 71 14.56 -10.50 5.55
CA GLY A 71 15.45 -11.64 5.83
C GLY A 71 16.57 -11.21 6.77
N PHE A 72 16.90 -12.09 7.71
CA PHE A 72 17.98 -12.00 8.68
C PHE A 72 19.37 -11.96 8.03
#